data_AF-A0A7D9EA66-F1
#
_entry.id   AF-A0A7D9EA66-F1
#
_cell.length_a   1.000
_cell.length_b   1.000
_cell.length_c   1.000
_cell.angle_alpha   90.00
_cell.angle_beta   90.00
_cell.angle_gamma   90.00
#
_symmetry.space_group_name_H-M   'P 1'
#
loop_
_entity.id
_entity.type
_entity.pdbx_description
1 polymer ?
#
loop_
_entity_poly.entity_id
_entity_poly.type
_entity_poly.pdbx_seq_one_letter_code
_entity_poly.pdbx_strand_id
1 'polypeptide(L)'
;MAGGQDREMEEIQCSPAVTHQDINRYCDYCPQRCDKCRRVMQNALQIVTKTEESVRKNFQITCYCEHFSLCFSSGKRENEIVVQMFEGEIDVTLTNRNQDRETEEIQCSPAVTHQDINRHCEYCPQRCDNCRRVMQKARVIVTETEKSVREDFQITCYCEHFSSCFSSGKRENKIVVQMVEGEIRVTTTERSQSRDPEQIRCNPAVTHLDINKYRDYCPKKCDNCRHLIQKTSLIVTETGESCRKDFEITCHGDHIALCFWSGSRGNSIVVQVVNGEIYVTTNRKTWNESLRSVFQRNRISLLGTFLCVAGMAMKTFGSSIPIPYLPEIGTALVLIGTAVSGADAITDVNTYQIT
;
A
#
# COMPACT_ATOMS: atom_id res chain seq x y z
N MET A 1 -3.76 -13.68 -16.28
CA MET A 1 -4.79 -13.95 -15.25
C MET A 1 -4.54 -15.34 -14.71
N ALA A 2 -4.46 -15.51 -13.39
CA ALA A 2 -4.46 -16.81 -12.74
C ALA A 2 -5.92 -17.19 -12.48
N GLY A 3 -6.45 -18.15 -13.25
CA GLY A 3 -7.67 -18.84 -12.86
C GLY A 3 -7.38 -19.61 -11.57
N GLY A 4 -8.11 -19.28 -10.50
CA GLY A 4 -8.07 -20.03 -9.25
C GLY A 4 -8.66 -21.42 -9.47
N GLN A 5 -7.83 -22.35 -9.93
CA GLN A 5 -8.00 -23.74 -9.51
C GLN A 5 -7.70 -23.75 -8.01
N ASP A 6 -8.61 -24.30 -7.20
CA ASP A 6 -8.30 -24.75 -5.85
C ASP A 6 -7.17 -25.79 -5.98
N ARG A 7 -5.94 -25.30 -5.93
CA ARG A 7 -4.77 -26.16 -6.02
C ARG A 7 -4.62 -26.84 -4.68
N GLU A 8 -4.82 -28.15 -4.67
CA GLU A 8 -4.57 -28.97 -3.51
C GLU A 8 -3.15 -28.69 -2.99
N MET A 9 -3.08 -28.31 -1.72
CA MET A 9 -1.82 -28.06 -1.04
C MET A 9 -1.20 -29.40 -0.67
N GLU A 10 0.01 -29.65 -1.15
CA GLU A 10 0.74 -30.86 -0.79
C GLU A 10 1.43 -30.65 0.55
N GLU A 11 1.12 -31.51 1.52
CA GLU A 11 1.64 -31.43 2.88
C GLU A 11 2.79 -32.42 3.09
N ILE A 12 3.93 -31.89 3.52
CA ILE A 12 5.18 -32.62 3.71
C ILE A 12 5.51 -32.64 5.21
N GLN A 13 5.26 -33.79 5.84
CA GLN A 13 5.57 -33.99 7.24
C GLN A 13 7.07 -34.23 7.43
N CYS A 14 7.75 -33.28 8.05
CA CYS A 14 9.18 -33.31 8.34
C CYS A 14 9.41 -33.75 9.80
N SER A 15 10.38 -34.64 10.03
CA SER A 15 10.72 -35.14 11.37
C SER A 15 12.23 -35.33 11.51
N PRO A 16 12.85 -34.92 12.64
CA PRO A 16 12.22 -34.33 13.84
C PRO A 16 11.94 -32.82 13.72
N ALA A 17 12.45 -32.17 12.68
CA ALA A 17 12.31 -30.74 12.41
C ALA A 17 12.21 -30.51 10.90
N VAL A 18 11.67 -29.37 10.46
CA VAL A 18 11.78 -28.95 9.05
C VAL A 18 13.24 -28.59 8.78
N THR A 19 13.89 -29.23 7.81
CA THR A 19 15.30 -28.99 7.48
C THR A 19 15.46 -28.30 6.13
N HIS A 20 16.63 -27.67 5.93
CA HIS A 20 16.97 -27.08 4.64
C HIS A 20 16.99 -28.15 3.52
N GLN A 21 17.31 -29.41 3.85
CA GLN A 21 17.31 -30.51 2.88
C GLN A 21 15.90 -30.84 2.41
N ASP A 22 14.90 -30.77 3.31
CA ASP A 22 13.50 -31.02 2.97
C ASP A 22 13.02 -30.01 1.92
N ILE A 23 13.34 -28.72 2.11
CA ILE A 23 12.96 -27.66 1.18
C ILE A 23 13.79 -27.70 -0.11
N ASN A 24 15.10 -27.95 -0.02
CA ASN A 24 16.00 -27.90 -1.18
C ASN A 24 15.61 -28.91 -2.27
N ARG A 25 15.02 -30.05 -1.89
CA ARG A 25 14.47 -31.03 -2.85
C ARG A 25 13.39 -30.44 -3.76
N TYR A 26 12.73 -29.36 -3.32
CA TYR A 26 11.62 -28.73 -4.02
C TYR A 26 11.96 -27.38 -4.65
N CYS A 27 13.20 -26.90 -4.55
CA CYS A 27 13.59 -25.61 -5.16
C CYS A 27 13.42 -25.60 -6.69
N ASP A 28 13.63 -26.75 -7.35
CA ASP A 28 13.46 -26.94 -8.79
C ASP A 28 12.22 -27.78 -9.14
N TYR A 29 11.28 -27.96 -8.20
CA TYR A 29 10.10 -28.81 -8.38
C TYR A 29 9.10 -28.29 -9.42
N CYS A 30 9.12 -26.99 -9.71
CA CYS A 30 8.15 -26.38 -10.60
C CYS A 30 8.13 -27.08 -11.98
N PRO A 31 7.00 -27.70 -12.39
CA PRO A 31 6.92 -28.38 -13.69
C PRO A 31 7.18 -27.43 -14.86
N GLN A 32 6.83 -26.16 -14.70
CA GLN A 32 7.04 -25.10 -15.69
C GLN A 32 8.40 -24.40 -15.58
N ARG A 33 9.26 -24.81 -14.63
CA ARG A 33 10.56 -24.19 -14.34
C ARG A 33 10.49 -22.67 -14.18
N CYS A 34 9.40 -22.20 -13.55
CA CYS A 34 9.14 -20.78 -13.35
C CYS A 34 10.08 -20.18 -12.29
N ASP A 35 10.74 -19.07 -12.64
CA ASP A 35 11.63 -18.34 -11.75
C ASP A 35 10.93 -17.82 -10.50
N LYS A 36 9.65 -17.44 -10.60
CA LYS A 36 8.88 -16.97 -9.44
C LYS A 36 8.71 -18.07 -8.39
N CYS A 37 8.35 -19.29 -8.82
CA CYS A 37 8.21 -20.44 -7.93
C CYS A 37 9.55 -20.79 -7.28
N ARG A 38 10.63 -20.79 -8.07
CA ARG A 38 11.99 -21.03 -7.56
C ARG A 38 12.39 -19.99 -6.51
N ARG A 39 12.10 -18.70 -6.74
CA ARG A 39 12.38 -17.61 -5.80
C ARG A 39 11.65 -17.78 -4.46
N VAL A 40 10.36 -18.16 -4.48
CA VAL A 40 9.58 -18.46 -3.27
C VAL A 40 10.24 -19.59 -2.48
N MET A 41 10.56 -20.71 -3.14
CA MET A 41 11.20 -21.86 -2.50
C MET A 41 12.60 -21.55 -1.97
N GLN A 42 13.40 -20.75 -2.70
CA GLN A 42 14.70 -20.30 -2.23
C GLN A 42 14.61 -19.40 -0.99
N ASN A 43 13.55 -18.59 -0.88
CA ASN A 43 13.33 -17.78 0.32
C ASN A 43 12.91 -18.65 1.50
N ALA A 44 12.01 -19.62 1.28
CA ALA A 44 11.68 -20.61 2.29
C ALA A 44 12.93 -21.38 2.77
N LEU A 45 13.82 -21.76 1.85
CA LEU A 45 15.09 -22.41 2.15
C LEU A 45 15.99 -21.52 3.02
N GLN A 46 16.12 -20.23 2.67
CA GLN A 46 16.90 -19.28 3.46
C GLN A 46 16.33 -19.07 4.86
N ILE A 47 15.00 -18.97 4.99
CA ILE A 47 14.30 -18.86 6.28
C ILE A 47 14.66 -20.05 7.15
N VAL A 48 14.40 -21.28 6.67
CA VAL A 48 14.68 -22.51 7.43
C VAL A 48 16.17 -22.69 7.75
N THR A 49 17.07 -22.20 6.90
CA THR A 49 18.51 -22.24 7.16
C THR A 49 18.92 -21.29 8.29
N LYS A 50 18.27 -20.13 8.40
CA LYS A 50 18.56 -19.12 9.43
C LYS A 50 17.82 -19.39 10.75
N THR A 51 16.67 -20.08 10.70
CA THR A 51 15.87 -20.39 11.89
C THR A 51 16.56 -21.46 12.76
N GLU A 52 16.66 -21.18 14.06
CA GLU A 52 17.19 -22.13 15.04
C GLU A 52 16.44 -23.47 15.03
N GLU A 53 17.17 -24.58 15.22
CA GLU A 53 16.58 -25.92 15.19
C GLU A 53 15.50 -26.12 16.27
N SER A 54 15.65 -25.49 17.44
CA SER A 54 14.69 -25.50 18.53
C SER A 54 13.30 -25.07 18.06
N VAL A 55 13.23 -23.99 17.28
CA VAL A 55 12.00 -23.46 16.68
C VAL A 55 11.49 -24.40 15.58
N ARG A 56 12.39 -24.94 14.76
CA ARG A 56 12.05 -25.84 13.64
C ARG A 56 11.46 -27.18 14.05
N LYS A 57 11.39 -27.53 15.34
CA LYS A 57 10.74 -28.75 15.87
C LYS A 57 9.22 -28.61 16.02
N ASN A 58 8.68 -27.39 16.10
CA ASN A 58 7.24 -27.11 16.14
C ASN A 58 6.90 -26.02 15.11
N PHE A 59 7.13 -26.32 13.84
CA PHE A 59 7.21 -25.32 12.78
C PHE A 59 6.34 -25.72 11.60
N GLN A 60 5.76 -24.74 10.92
CA GLN A 60 5.06 -24.89 9.67
C GLN A 60 5.51 -23.79 8.73
N ILE A 61 5.90 -24.14 7.51
CA ILE A 61 6.17 -23.17 6.46
C ILE A 61 5.36 -23.52 5.21
N THR A 62 4.46 -22.62 4.86
CA THR A 62 3.56 -22.75 3.70
C THR A 62 4.08 -21.87 2.58
N CYS A 63 4.39 -22.48 1.45
CA CYS A 63 4.93 -21.83 0.26
C CYS A 63 3.86 -21.79 -0.82
N TYR A 64 3.29 -20.61 -1.07
CA TYR A 64 2.35 -20.39 -2.17
C TYR A 64 3.13 -19.97 -3.41
N CYS A 65 3.33 -20.92 -4.32
CA CYS A 65 3.99 -20.69 -5.61
C CYS A 65 2.94 -20.47 -6.72
N GLU A 66 3.36 -19.86 -7.83
CA GLU A 66 2.50 -19.59 -8.98
C GLU A 66 1.99 -20.88 -9.67
N HIS A 67 2.60 -22.05 -9.43
CA HIS A 67 2.21 -23.32 -10.05
C HIS A 67 1.85 -24.44 -9.06
N PHE A 68 2.18 -24.29 -7.77
CA PHE A 68 1.95 -25.32 -6.75
C PHE A 68 1.94 -24.68 -5.36
N SER A 69 1.45 -25.41 -4.37
CA SER A 69 1.47 -25.00 -2.96
C SER A 69 2.05 -26.13 -2.12
N LEU A 70 3.07 -25.85 -1.32
CA LEU A 70 3.70 -26.84 -0.42
C LEU A 70 3.60 -26.36 1.02
N CYS A 71 3.28 -27.26 1.94
CA CYS A 71 3.33 -27.02 3.37
C CYS A 71 4.34 -27.98 4.01
N PHE A 72 5.42 -27.45 4.59
CA PHE A 72 6.38 -28.25 5.35
C PHE A 72 6.10 -28.09 6.83
N SER A 73 5.84 -29.18 7.53
CA SER A 73 5.47 -29.11 8.94
C SER A 73 6.21 -30.10 9.82
N SER A 74 6.50 -29.69 11.06
CA SER A 74 7.07 -30.51 12.13
C SER A 74 6.34 -30.27 13.46
N GLY A 75 6.29 -31.32 14.29
CA GLY A 75 5.73 -31.28 15.63
C GLY A 75 4.34 -30.65 15.71
N LYS A 76 4.14 -29.74 16.68
CA LYS A 76 2.85 -29.08 16.97
C LYS A 76 2.53 -27.87 16.10
N ARG A 77 3.44 -27.46 15.21
CA ARG A 77 3.24 -26.35 14.26
C ARG A 77 2.87 -25.03 14.96
N GLU A 78 3.57 -24.72 16.05
CA GLU A 78 3.32 -23.52 16.86
C GLU A 78 3.81 -22.24 16.16
N ASN A 79 4.81 -22.37 15.29
CA ASN A 79 5.39 -21.29 14.50
C ASN A 79 5.00 -21.49 13.04
N GLU A 80 4.11 -20.65 12.50
CA GLU A 80 3.71 -20.71 11.10
C GLU A 80 4.34 -19.56 10.31
N ILE A 81 4.85 -19.88 9.13
CA ILE A 81 5.41 -18.93 8.19
C ILE A 81 4.74 -19.15 6.85
N VAL A 82 4.21 -18.10 6.26
CA VAL A 82 3.69 -18.10 4.91
C VAL A 82 4.66 -17.35 4.01
N VAL A 83 5.12 -18.01 2.95
CA VAL A 83 5.96 -17.42 1.92
C VAL A 83 5.16 -17.41 0.62
N GLN A 84 4.91 -16.24 0.07
CA GLN A 84 4.17 -16.08 -1.17
C GLN A 84 4.79 -14.98 -2.04
N MET A 85 4.32 -14.88 -3.28
CA MET A 85 4.69 -13.77 -4.15
C MET A 85 3.51 -12.82 -4.31
N PHE A 86 3.73 -11.55 -4.02
CA PHE A 86 2.74 -10.48 -4.19
C PHE A 86 3.36 -9.38 -5.05
N GLU A 87 2.70 -9.02 -6.15
CA GLU A 87 3.13 -7.96 -7.08
C GLU A 87 4.59 -8.08 -7.60
N GLY A 88 5.14 -9.30 -7.63
CA GLY A 88 6.52 -9.57 -8.09
C GLY A 88 7.57 -9.52 -6.98
N GLU A 89 7.17 -9.18 -5.77
CA GLU A 89 7.98 -9.23 -4.55
C GLU A 89 7.61 -10.45 -3.70
N ILE A 90 8.53 -10.88 -2.85
CA ILE A 90 8.32 -12.01 -1.96
C ILE A 90 7.79 -11.47 -0.64
N ASP A 91 6.57 -11.86 -0.33
CA ASP A 91 5.91 -11.54 0.92
C ASP A 91 6.09 -12.71 1.90
N VAL A 92 6.61 -12.40 3.08
CA VAL A 92 6.85 -13.36 4.16
C VAL A 92 6.03 -12.93 5.35
N THR A 93 4.95 -13.66 5.61
CA THR A 93 4.10 -13.44 6.77
C THR A 93 4.44 -14.46 7.84
N LEU A 94 4.85 -13.98 9.02
CA LEU A 94 4.98 -14.81 10.20
C LEU A 94 3.64 -14.81 10.93
N THR A 95 2.96 -15.96 10.93
CA THR A 95 1.77 -16.23 11.73
C THR A 95 2.21 -17.07 12.91
N ASN A 96 2.49 -16.43 14.04
CA ASN A 96 2.75 -17.19 15.26
C ASN A 96 1.39 -17.71 15.74
N ARG A 97 1.18 -19.02 15.99
CA ARG A 97 -0.12 -19.51 16.53
C ARG A 97 -0.47 -18.94 17.91
N ASN A 98 0.44 -18.21 18.56
CA ASN A 98 0.08 -17.34 19.67
C ASN A 98 -0.86 -16.17 19.27
N GLN A 99 -1.05 -15.89 17.98
CA GLN A 99 -2.09 -14.99 17.45
C GLN A 99 -3.50 -15.61 17.50
N ASP A 100 -3.63 -16.94 17.65
CA ASP A 100 -4.92 -17.61 17.92
C ASP A 100 -5.28 -17.58 19.42
N ARG A 101 -4.47 -16.94 20.28
CA ARG A 101 -4.98 -16.52 21.59
C ARG A 101 -6.02 -15.45 21.34
N GLU A 102 -7.22 -15.64 21.91
CA GLU A 102 -8.30 -14.65 21.87
C GLU A 102 -7.70 -13.26 22.11
N THR A 103 -7.71 -12.44 21.06
CA THR A 103 -7.21 -11.07 21.17
C THR A 103 -8.22 -10.31 21.99
N GLU A 104 -7.79 -9.85 23.17
CA GLU A 104 -8.67 -9.09 24.05
C GLU A 104 -9.03 -7.77 23.37
N GLU A 105 -10.32 -7.62 23.01
CA GLU A 105 -10.83 -6.38 22.43
C GLU A 105 -11.19 -5.38 23.55
N ILE A 106 -10.52 -4.24 23.52
CA ILE A 106 -10.69 -3.15 24.48
C ILE A 106 -11.28 -1.96 23.73
N GLN A 107 -12.57 -1.74 23.97
CA GLN A 107 -13.29 -0.61 23.37
C GLN A 107 -12.98 0.66 24.18
N CYS A 108 -12.30 1.62 23.57
CA CYS A 108 -11.97 2.92 24.13
C CYS A 108 -12.96 3.98 23.65
N SER A 109 -13.35 4.89 24.54
CA SER A 109 -14.24 6.02 24.23
C SER A 109 -13.82 7.26 25.01
N PRO A 110 -13.80 8.46 24.39
CA PRO A 110 -14.11 8.73 22.98
C PRO A 110 -12.96 8.39 22.01
N ALA A 111 -11.75 8.18 22.53
CA ALA A 111 -10.54 7.92 21.76
C ALA A 111 -9.64 6.93 22.51
N VAL A 112 -8.76 6.22 21.80
CA VAL A 112 -7.72 5.40 22.47
C VAL A 112 -6.73 6.32 23.18
N THR A 113 -6.48 6.09 24.48
CA THR A 113 -5.55 6.89 25.28
C THR A 113 -4.37 6.08 25.79
N HIS A 114 -3.28 6.76 26.15
CA HIS A 114 -2.12 6.11 26.75
C HIS A 114 -2.46 5.46 28.11
N GLN A 115 -3.52 5.91 28.79
CA GLN A 115 -3.98 5.32 30.05
C GLN A 115 -4.60 3.93 29.81
N ASP A 116 -5.35 3.75 28.72
CA ASP A 116 -5.93 2.45 28.35
C ASP A 116 -4.83 1.41 28.14
N ILE A 117 -3.75 1.80 27.45
CA ILE A 117 -2.57 0.95 27.21
C ILE A 117 -1.76 0.75 28.49
N ASN A 118 -1.59 1.78 29.34
CA ASN A 118 -0.82 1.68 30.58
C ASN A 118 -1.39 0.62 31.53
N ARG A 119 -2.71 0.47 31.61
CA ARG A 119 -3.35 -0.59 32.41
C ARG A 119 -2.90 -2.00 31.99
N HIS A 120 -2.43 -2.15 30.75
CA HIS A 120 -2.00 -3.41 30.18
C HIS A 120 -0.47 -3.56 30.06
N CYS A 121 0.31 -2.53 30.42
CA CYS A 121 1.78 -2.59 30.34
C CYS A 121 2.39 -3.61 31.33
N GLU A 122 1.70 -3.88 32.44
CA GLU A 122 2.13 -4.85 33.47
C GLU A 122 1.28 -6.13 33.45
N TYR A 123 0.35 -6.25 32.50
CA TYR A 123 -0.63 -7.34 32.46
C TYR A 123 -0.02 -8.70 32.15
N CYS A 124 1.17 -8.75 31.53
CA CYS A 124 1.80 -10.00 31.15
C CYS A 124 1.86 -10.99 32.33
N PRO A 125 1.15 -12.14 32.27
CA PRO A 125 1.09 -13.09 33.39
C PRO A 125 2.48 -13.62 33.78
N GLN A 126 3.38 -13.70 32.79
CA GLN A 126 4.76 -14.14 32.96
C GLN A 126 5.76 -13.02 33.23
N ARG A 127 5.31 -11.76 33.35
CA ARG A 127 6.17 -10.58 33.52
C ARG A 127 7.31 -10.48 32.48
N CYS A 128 7.02 -10.90 31.24
CA CYS A 128 7.99 -10.91 30.15
C CYS A 128 8.35 -9.48 29.70
N ASP A 129 9.65 -9.20 29.61
CA ASP A 129 10.20 -7.92 29.16
C ASP A 129 9.81 -7.59 27.71
N ASN A 130 9.71 -8.58 26.83
CA ASN A 130 9.31 -8.37 25.44
C ASN A 130 7.85 -7.88 25.34
N CYS A 131 6.93 -8.51 26.09
CA CYS A 131 5.55 -8.06 26.16
C CYS A 131 5.45 -6.62 26.68
N ARG A 132 6.19 -6.31 27.76
CA ARG A 132 6.24 -4.95 28.32
C ARG A 132 6.76 -3.93 27.30
N ARG A 133 7.82 -4.28 26.55
CA ARG A 133 8.38 -3.42 25.50
C ARG A 133 7.39 -3.15 24.36
N VAL A 134 6.65 -4.16 23.91
CA VAL A 134 5.59 -4.00 22.88
C VAL A 134 4.52 -3.02 23.37
N MET A 135 4.01 -3.21 24.59
CA MET A 135 2.99 -2.33 25.16
C MET A 135 3.50 -0.90 25.39
N GLN A 136 4.75 -0.74 25.84
CA GLN A 136 5.37 0.57 25.98
C GLN A 136 5.52 1.28 24.62
N LYS A 137 5.84 0.55 23.54
CA LYS A 137 5.89 1.14 22.20
C LYS A 137 4.51 1.58 21.73
N ALA A 138 3.49 0.74 21.93
CA ALA A 138 2.10 1.10 21.64
C ALA A 138 1.65 2.36 22.39
N ARG A 139 2.04 2.48 23.67
CA ARG A 139 1.79 3.67 24.49
C ARG A 139 2.42 4.93 23.91
N VAL A 140 3.68 4.85 23.49
CA VAL A 140 4.39 5.99 22.88
C VAL A 140 3.67 6.41 21.60
N ILE A 141 3.32 5.46 20.73
CA ILE A 141 2.55 5.72 19.51
C ILE A 141 1.27 6.49 19.83
N VAL A 142 0.44 5.98 20.75
CA VAL A 142 -0.82 6.65 21.13
C VAL A 142 -0.59 8.02 21.79
N THR A 143 0.55 8.25 22.43
CA THR A 143 0.88 9.56 23.01
C THR A 143 1.26 10.58 21.93
N GLU A 144 1.98 10.13 20.90
CA GLU A 144 2.45 10.96 19.79
C GLU A 144 1.37 11.19 18.72
N THR A 145 0.38 10.30 18.60
CA THR A 145 -0.72 10.44 17.64
C THR A 145 -1.71 11.54 18.05
N GLU A 146 -2.04 12.41 17.10
CA GLU A 146 -3.03 13.48 17.27
C GLU A 146 -4.38 12.96 17.77
N LYS A 147 -5.05 13.75 18.61
CA LYS A 147 -6.32 13.35 19.24
C LYS A 147 -7.40 13.00 18.21
N SER A 148 -7.54 13.79 17.14
CA SER A 148 -8.53 13.57 16.06
C SER A 148 -8.35 12.20 15.40
N VAL A 149 -7.11 11.79 15.13
CA VAL A 149 -6.81 10.47 14.56
C VAL A 149 -7.19 9.36 15.54
N ARG A 150 -6.98 9.59 16.83
CA ARG A 150 -7.28 8.62 17.90
C ARG A 150 -8.77 8.40 18.16
N GLU A 151 -9.68 9.16 17.55
CA GLU A 151 -11.12 8.97 17.68
C GLU A 151 -11.62 7.82 16.77
N ASP A 152 -11.01 7.62 15.60
CA ASP A 152 -11.29 6.52 14.66
C ASP A 152 -10.07 5.60 14.49
N PHE A 153 -9.60 5.01 15.58
CA PHE A 153 -8.29 4.36 15.69
C PHE A 153 -8.37 2.93 16.18
N GLN A 154 -7.44 2.10 15.74
CA GLN A 154 -7.22 0.75 16.25
C GLN A 154 -5.73 0.50 16.37
N ILE A 155 -5.28 0.05 17.54
CA ILE A 155 -3.92 -0.45 17.74
C ILE A 155 -3.96 -1.86 18.31
N THR A 156 -3.41 -2.79 17.56
CA THR A 156 -3.32 -4.20 17.93
C THR A 156 -1.89 -4.52 18.36
N CYS A 157 -1.74 -5.00 19.59
CA CYS A 157 -0.47 -5.35 20.19
C CYS A 157 -0.36 -6.87 20.26
N TYR A 158 0.51 -7.46 19.45
CA TYR A 158 0.84 -8.88 19.54
C TYR A 158 2.07 -9.03 20.45
N CYS A 159 1.81 -9.35 21.71
CA CYS A 159 2.85 -9.70 22.66
C CYS A 159 3.10 -11.21 22.62
N GLU A 160 4.24 -11.64 23.14
CA GLU A 160 4.62 -13.07 23.19
C GLU A 160 3.63 -13.90 24.02
N HIS A 161 3.05 -13.31 25.07
CA HIS A 161 2.19 -14.00 26.03
C HIS A 161 0.70 -13.65 25.92
N PHE A 162 0.34 -12.58 25.21
CA PHE A 162 -1.05 -12.14 25.06
C PHE A 162 -1.20 -11.23 23.85
N SER A 163 -2.43 -11.05 23.39
CA SER A 163 -2.78 -10.14 22.31
C SER A 163 -3.87 -9.20 22.80
N SER A 164 -3.70 -7.90 22.57
CA SER A 164 -4.70 -6.89 22.95
C SER A 164 -4.96 -5.94 21.79
N CYS A 165 -6.23 -5.62 21.54
CA CYS A 165 -6.66 -4.70 20.50
C CYS A 165 -7.40 -3.52 21.15
N PHE A 166 -6.79 -2.34 21.11
CA PHE A 166 -7.42 -1.12 21.60
C PHE A 166 -8.08 -0.41 20.42
N SER A 167 -9.36 -0.11 20.52
CA SER A 167 -10.09 0.48 19.40
C SER A 167 -11.07 1.55 19.82
N SER A 168 -11.28 2.55 18.96
CA SER A 168 -12.29 3.58 19.11
C SER A 168 -12.91 3.92 17.74
N GLY A 169 -14.15 4.43 17.79
CA GLY A 169 -14.85 4.89 16.59
C GLY A 169 -14.94 3.84 15.49
N LYS A 170 -14.70 4.27 14.25
CA LYS A 170 -14.79 3.47 13.02
C LYS A 170 -13.55 2.62 12.72
N ARG A 171 -12.48 2.74 13.52
CA ARG A 171 -11.25 1.94 13.39
C ARG A 171 -10.58 2.10 12.01
N GLU A 172 -10.63 3.31 11.43
CA GLU A 172 -10.09 3.60 10.10
C GLU A 172 -8.55 3.67 10.11
N ASN A 173 -7.97 4.10 11.22
CA ASN A 173 -6.53 4.21 11.42
C ASN A 173 -6.01 2.98 12.18
N LYS A 174 -5.39 2.03 11.47
CA LYS A 174 -4.98 0.74 12.04
C LYS A 174 -3.47 0.63 12.18
N ILE A 175 -3.02 0.33 13.40
CA ILE A 175 -1.62 0.11 13.74
C ILE A 175 -1.47 -1.27 14.37
N VAL A 176 -0.45 -2.00 13.96
CA VAL A 176 -0.04 -3.26 14.56
C VAL A 176 1.34 -3.07 15.17
N VAL A 177 1.49 -3.45 16.44
CA VAL A 177 2.76 -3.46 17.16
C VAL A 177 3.04 -4.89 17.57
N GLN A 178 4.19 -5.43 17.18
CA GLN A 178 4.54 -6.81 17.47
C GLN A 178 6.03 -7.00 17.69
N MET A 179 6.40 -8.04 18.43
CA MET A 179 7.80 -8.47 18.55
C MET A 179 8.11 -9.49 17.45
N VAL A 180 9.13 -9.21 16.64
CA VAL A 180 9.61 -10.12 15.59
C VAL A 180 11.11 -10.25 15.76
N GLU A 181 11.59 -11.48 16.01
CA GLU A 181 13.03 -11.77 16.16
C GLU A 181 13.74 -10.91 17.23
N GLY A 182 13.03 -10.56 18.32
CA GLY A 182 13.56 -9.74 19.41
C GLY A 182 13.54 -8.22 19.14
N GLU A 183 13.05 -7.81 17.98
CA GLU A 183 12.85 -6.41 17.60
C GLU A 183 11.36 -6.03 17.55
N ILE A 184 11.04 -4.80 17.95
CA ILE A 184 9.67 -4.30 17.87
C ILE A 184 9.41 -3.80 16.44
N ARG A 185 8.45 -4.44 15.75
CA ARG A 185 7.95 -3.98 14.46
C ARG A 185 6.62 -3.25 14.65
N VAL A 186 6.49 -2.14 13.92
CA VAL A 186 5.26 -1.34 13.85
C VAL A 186 4.82 -1.33 12.40
N THR A 187 3.64 -1.89 12.13
CA THR A 187 3.03 -1.88 10.81
C THR A 187 1.80 -0.99 10.86
N THR A 188 1.77 0.03 10.02
CA THR A 188 0.58 0.84 9.82
C THR A 188 -0.14 0.30 8.61
N THR A 189 -1.28 -0.35 8.81
CA THR A 189 -2.20 -0.65 7.71
C THR A 189 -3.00 0.61 7.44
N GLU A 190 -2.32 1.62 6.91
CA GLU A 190 -3.00 2.77 6.35
C GLU A 190 -3.72 2.28 5.08
N ARG A 191 -5.04 2.46 5.01
CA ARG A 191 -5.55 3.12 3.81
C ARG A 191 -4.80 4.43 3.83
N SER A 192 -3.80 4.52 2.95
CA SER A 192 -3.04 5.72 2.63
C SER A 192 -3.67 6.91 3.32
N GLN A 193 -2.99 7.48 4.31
CA GLN A 193 -3.12 8.91 4.46
C GLN A 193 -2.81 9.46 3.06
N SER A 194 -3.85 9.63 2.23
CA SER A 194 -3.98 10.86 1.49
C SER A 194 -3.87 11.87 2.62
N ARG A 195 -2.63 12.32 2.88
CA ARG A 195 -2.42 13.58 3.55
C ARG A 195 -3.30 14.49 2.74
N ASP A 196 -4.45 14.88 3.30
CA ASP A 196 -5.35 15.76 2.60
C ASP A 196 -4.48 16.93 2.18
N PRO A 197 -4.27 17.10 0.87
CA PRO A 197 -3.19 17.93 0.41
C PRO A 197 -3.44 19.32 0.92
N GLU A 198 -2.41 19.93 1.53
CA GLU A 198 -2.56 21.26 2.13
C GLU A 198 -3.14 22.19 1.08
N GLN A 199 -4.33 22.73 1.38
CA GLN A 199 -5.13 23.47 0.42
C GLN A 199 -4.65 24.92 0.38
N ILE A 200 -3.95 25.28 -0.69
CA ILE A 200 -3.40 26.61 -0.90
C ILE A 200 -4.24 27.31 -1.96
N ARG A 201 -5.02 28.31 -1.52
CA ARG A 201 -5.84 29.12 -2.44
C ARG A 201 -4.99 30.26 -3.02
N CYS A 202 -4.86 30.28 -4.35
CA CYS A 202 -4.20 31.36 -5.08
C CYS A 202 -5.24 32.30 -5.70
N ASN A 203 -4.98 33.61 -5.71
CA ASN A 203 -5.85 34.62 -6.31
C ASN A 203 -5.00 35.65 -7.05
N PRO A 204 -5.24 35.93 -8.36
CA PRO A 204 -6.29 35.39 -9.23
C PRO A 204 -5.93 34.09 -9.96
N ALA A 205 -4.66 33.69 -9.98
CA ALA A 205 -4.18 32.50 -10.68
C ALA A 205 -3.03 31.85 -9.89
N VAL A 206 -2.85 30.54 -10.00
CA VAL A 206 -1.69 29.84 -9.41
C VAL A 206 -0.43 30.26 -10.17
N THR A 207 0.55 30.87 -9.49
CA THR A 207 1.82 31.26 -10.12
C THR A 207 2.98 30.36 -9.69
N HIS A 208 4.07 30.37 -10.48
CA HIS A 208 5.31 29.67 -10.12
C HIS A 208 5.92 30.22 -8.81
N LEU A 209 5.69 31.50 -8.50
CA LEU A 209 6.12 32.12 -7.24
C LEU A 209 5.36 31.53 -6.04
N ASP A 210 4.07 31.20 -6.22
CA ASP A 210 3.27 30.59 -5.15
C ASP A 210 3.75 29.17 -4.85
N ILE A 211 4.12 28.41 -5.88
CA ILE A 211 4.69 27.08 -5.73
C ILE A 211 6.09 27.13 -5.12
N ASN A 212 6.95 28.04 -5.58
CA ASN A 212 8.34 28.13 -5.13
C ASN A 212 8.49 28.50 -3.65
N LYS A 213 7.50 29.14 -3.03
CA LYS A 213 7.47 29.36 -1.57
C LYS A 213 7.55 28.05 -0.78
N TYR A 214 7.10 26.94 -1.37
CA TYR A 214 7.07 25.62 -0.76
C TYR A 214 8.26 24.74 -1.15
N ARG A 215 9.28 25.29 -1.82
CA ARG A 215 10.46 24.52 -2.28
C ARG A 215 11.18 23.80 -1.14
N ASP A 216 11.28 24.43 0.02
CA ASP A 216 11.90 23.86 1.22
C ASP A 216 10.85 23.47 2.28
N TYR A 217 9.60 23.29 1.88
CA TYR A 217 8.50 22.92 2.78
C TYR A 217 8.62 21.49 3.30
N CYS A 218 9.37 20.63 2.60
CA CYS A 218 9.60 19.27 3.05
C CYS A 218 10.26 19.27 4.45
N PRO A 219 9.64 18.68 5.49
CA PRO A 219 10.22 18.63 6.83
C PRO A 219 11.58 17.91 6.87
N LYS A 220 11.76 16.93 5.97
CA LYS A 220 12.99 16.16 5.82
C LYS A 220 13.99 16.79 4.85
N LYS A 221 13.67 17.94 4.25
CA LYS A 221 14.49 18.62 3.21
C LYS A 221 14.94 17.67 2.09
N CYS A 222 14.05 16.75 1.70
CA CYS A 222 14.33 15.69 0.75
C CYS A 222 14.49 16.23 -0.68
N ASP A 223 15.51 15.78 -1.42
CA ASP A 223 15.78 16.28 -2.78
C ASP A 223 14.66 15.90 -3.76
N ASN A 224 14.03 14.74 -3.62
CA ASN A 224 12.87 14.35 -4.43
C ASN A 224 11.70 15.34 -4.28
N CYS A 225 11.44 15.76 -3.05
CA CYS A 225 10.38 16.69 -2.69
C CYS A 225 10.67 18.08 -3.27
N ARG A 226 11.94 18.52 -3.19
CA ARG A 226 12.40 19.76 -3.80
C ARG A 226 12.30 19.71 -5.33
N HIS A 227 12.68 18.59 -5.93
CA HIS A 227 12.61 18.36 -7.37
C HIS A 227 11.17 18.36 -7.88
N LEU A 228 10.25 17.74 -7.13
CA LEU A 228 8.81 17.79 -7.38
C LEU A 228 8.32 19.24 -7.44
N ILE A 229 8.58 20.04 -6.41
CA ILE A 229 8.13 21.45 -6.38
C ILE A 229 8.72 22.26 -7.53
N GLN A 230 10.01 22.05 -7.85
CA GLN A 230 10.65 22.71 -9.00
C GLN A 230 9.97 22.35 -10.32
N LYS A 231 9.65 21.08 -10.53
CA LYS A 231 9.01 20.60 -11.75
C LYS A 231 7.57 21.07 -11.87
N THR A 232 6.81 21.05 -10.78
CA THR A 232 5.48 21.66 -10.73
C THR A 232 5.55 23.16 -11.06
N SER A 233 6.53 23.88 -10.52
CA SER A 233 6.75 25.31 -10.79
C SER A 233 7.04 25.59 -12.28
N LEU A 234 7.84 24.73 -12.92
CA LEU A 234 8.09 24.78 -14.37
C LEU A 234 6.81 24.52 -15.18
N ILE A 235 6.06 23.46 -14.83
CA ILE A 235 4.79 23.14 -15.49
C ILE A 235 3.86 24.35 -15.43
N VAL A 236 3.69 24.97 -14.26
CA VAL A 236 2.87 26.17 -14.11
C VAL A 236 3.38 27.29 -14.99
N THR A 237 4.68 27.60 -14.94
CA THR A 237 5.31 28.65 -15.76
C THR A 237 5.01 28.48 -17.23
N GLU A 238 5.00 27.25 -17.73
CA GLU A 238 4.76 26.99 -19.15
C GLU A 238 3.28 26.84 -19.52
N THR A 239 2.37 26.55 -18.58
CA THR A 239 0.92 26.34 -18.85
C THR A 239 0.18 27.60 -19.32
N GLY A 240 0.83 28.77 -19.39
CA GLY A 240 0.22 30.02 -19.84
C GLY A 240 -0.82 30.58 -18.87
N GLU A 241 -1.02 31.89 -18.87
CA GLU A 241 -1.85 32.56 -17.84
C GLU A 241 -3.36 32.29 -17.99
N SER A 242 -3.83 32.09 -19.22
CA SER A 242 -5.25 31.81 -19.52
C SER A 242 -5.72 30.48 -18.91
N CYS A 243 -4.85 29.47 -18.83
CA CYS A 243 -5.18 28.17 -18.25
C CYS A 243 -5.14 28.16 -16.71
N ARG A 244 -4.52 29.16 -16.06
CA ARG A 244 -4.28 29.19 -14.61
C ARG A 244 -5.39 29.83 -13.79
N LYS A 245 -6.48 30.31 -14.39
CA LYS A 245 -7.58 31.00 -13.68
C LYS A 245 -8.62 30.05 -13.06
N ASP A 246 -8.71 28.81 -13.55
CA ASP A 246 -9.64 27.77 -13.08
C ASP A 246 -8.91 26.43 -12.89
N PHE A 247 -7.82 26.45 -12.13
CA PHE A 247 -6.81 25.40 -12.16
C PHE A 247 -6.55 24.84 -10.78
N GLU A 248 -6.44 23.52 -10.66
CA GLU A 248 -6.05 22.80 -9.45
C GLU A 248 -4.77 22.00 -9.74
N ILE A 249 -3.78 22.12 -8.86
CA ILE A 249 -2.50 21.41 -8.97
C ILE A 249 -2.21 20.68 -7.68
N THR A 250 -2.21 19.37 -7.75
CA THR A 250 -1.92 18.53 -6.58
C THR A 250 -0.57 17.88 -6.73
N CYS A 251 0.36 18.20 -5.82
CA CYS A 251 1.70 17.63 -5.75
C CYS A 251 1.74 16.55 -4.68
N HIS A 252 2.08 15.31 -5.04
CA HIS A 252 2.35 14.23 -4.09
C HIS A 252 3.81 13.80 -4.17
N GLY A 253 4.55 14.01 -3.09
CA GLY A 253 5.88 13.44 -2.90
C GLY A 253 5.92 12.59 -1.64
N ASP A 254 7.00 11.85 -1.45
CA ASP A 254 7.23 10.94 -0.32
C ASP A 254 6.95 11.58 1.06
N HIS A 255 7.11 12.91 1.14
CA HIS A 255 6.99 13.66 2.38
C HIS A 255 6.09 14.90 2.30
N ILE A 256 5.44 15.17 1.16
CA ILE A 256 4.59 16.36 0.97
C ILE A 256 3.35 16.04 0.13
N ALA A 257 2.22 16.63 0.48
CA ALA A 257 1.01 16.65 -0.33
C ALA A 257 0.48 18.08 -0.34
N LEU A 258 0.53 18.76 -1.49
CA LEU A 258 0.11 20.16 -1.63
C LEU A 258 -0.92 20.29 -2.73
N CYS A 259 -1.98 21.06 -2.52
CA CYS A 259 -3.00 21.34 -3.54
C CYS A 259 -3.12 22.85 -3.73
N PHE A 260 -2.65 23.35 -4.88
CA PHE A 260 -2.79 24.75 -5.27
C PHE A 260 -4.03 24.89 -6.13
N TRP A 261 -4.91 25.84 -5.84
CA TRP A 261 -6.07 26.06 -6.70
C TRP A 261 -6.47 27.52 -6.88
N SER A 262 -7.06 27.83 -8.02
CA SER A 262 -7.66 29.11 -8.38
C SER A 262 -9.01 28.91 -9.08
N GLY A 263 -9.92 29.87 -8.91
CA GLY A 263 -11.22 29.88 -9.59
C GLY A 263 -12.14 28.70 -9.29
N SER A 264 -12.83 28.22 -10.33
CA SER A 264 -13.92 27.22 -10.29
C SER A 264 -13.46 25.75 -10.34
N ARG A 265 -12.14 25.49 -10.32
CA ARG A 265 -11.53 24.14 -10.36
C ARG A 265 -11.91 23.30 -11.59
N GLY A 266 -12.11 23.92 -12.75
CA GLY A 266 -12.49 23.22 -13.98
C GLY A 266 -11.36 22.37 -14.59
N ASN A 267 -10.11 22.72 -14.32
CA ASN A 267 -8.91 22.05 -14.83
C ASN A 267 -8.07 21.51 -13.67
N SER A 268 -7.55 20.29 -13.80
CA SER A 268 -6.71 19.67 -12.77
C SER A 268 -5.43 19.07 -13.36
N ILE A 269 -4.31 19.27 -12.64
CA ILE A 269 -3.04 18.59 -12.85
C ILE A 269 -2.64 17.92 -11.53
N VAL A 270 -2.27 16.65 -11.59
CA VAL A 270 -1.67 15.93 -10.48
C VAL A 270 -0.23 15.63 -10.86
N VAL A 271 0.73 16.06 -10.04
CA VAL A 271 2.15 15.78 -10.21
C VAL A 271 2.57 14.87 -9.06
N GLN A 272 3.10 13.68 -9.36
CA GLN A 272 3.49 12.69 -8.35
C GLN A 272 4.93 12.25 -8.57
N VAL A 273 5.66 11.99 -7.48
CA VAL A 273 6.94 11.26 -7.54
C VAL A 273 6.69 9.80 -7.20
N VAL A 274 7.12 8.88 -8.05
CA VAL A 274 7.12 7.44 -7.78
C VAL A 274 8.50 6.90 -8.13
N ASN A 275 9.20 6.31 -7.16
CA ASN A 275 10.55 5.76 -7.34
C ASN A 275 11.57 6.75 -7.92
N GLY A 276 11.46 8.04 -7.58
CA GLY A 276 12.33 9.10 -8.08
C GLY A 276 11.96 9.64 -9.47
N GLU A 277 10.96 9.06 -10.13
CA GLU A 277 10.43 9.55 -11.40
C GLU A 277 9.19 10.42 -11.18
N ILE A 278 8.99 11.43 -12.04
CA ILE A 278 7.86 12.36 -11.96
C ILE A 278 6.80 11.98 -12.99
N TYR A 279 5.60 11.79 -12.48
CA TYR A 279 4.39 11.48 -13.23
C TYR A 279 3.46 12.68 -13.21
N VAL A 280 2.88 13.01 -14.36
CA VAL A 280 1.91 14.11 -14.48
C VAL A 280 0.62 13.58 -15.09
N THR A 281 -0.48 13.76 -14.38
CA THR A 281 -1.83 13.40 -14.82
C THR A 281 -2.65 14.67 -14.95
N THR A 282 -3.51 14.77 -15.97
CA THR A 282 -4.40 15.93 -16.13
C THR A 282 -5.75 15.51 -16.67
N ASN A 283 -6.79 16.31 -16.44
CA ASN A 283 -8.12 16.03 -16.98
C ASN A 283 -8.22 16.41 -18.47
N ARG A 284 -9.16 15.77 -19.21
CA ARG A 284 -9.31 15.93 -20.67
C ARG A 284 -9.59 17.38 -21.11
N LYS A 285 -10.25 18.19 -20.28
CA LYS A 285 -10.55 19.60 -20.59
C LYS A 285 -9.31 20.48 -20.55
N THR A 286 -8.32 20.08 -19.77
CA THR A 286 -7.06 20.79 -19.62
C THR A 286 -6.06 20.46 -20.73
N TRP A 287 -6.21 19.32 -21.41
CA TRP A 287 -5.28 18.88 -22.45
C TRP A 287 -5.35 19.76 -23.71
N ASN A 288 -4.35 20.64 -23.90
CA ASN A 288 -4.17 21.42 -25.12
C ASN A 288 -2.78 21.21 -25.74
N GLU A 289 -2.61 21.62 -27.00
CA GLU A 289 -1.32 21.50 -27.70
C GLU A 289 -0.18 22.21 -26.98
N SER A 290 -0.48 23.31 -26.27
CA SER A 290 0.49 24.02 -25.44
C SER A 290 1.06 23.10 -24.36
N LEU A 291 0.23 22.44 -23.55
CA LEU A 291 0.66 21.50 -22.51
C LEU A 291 1.41 20.28 -23.09
N ARG A 292 0.98 19.79 -24.25
CA ARG A 292 1.71 18.71 -24.95
C ARG A 292 3.14 19.14 -25.28
N SER A 293 3.32 20.36 -25.79
CA SER A 293 4.65 20.91 -26.11
C SER A 293 5.53 21.11 -24.87
N VAL A 294 4.92 21.43 -23.71
CA VAL A 294 5.59 21.56 -22.41
C VAL A 294 6.13 20.22 -21.94
N PHE A 295 5.30 19.18 -21.98
CA PHE A 295 5.71 17.83 -21.55
C PHE A 295 6.80 17.24 -22.44
N GLN A 296 6.70 17.41 -23.76
CA GLN A 296 7.71 16.95 -24.72
C GLN A 296 9.05 17.65 -24.50
N ARG A 297 9.07 18.98 -24.31
CA ARG A 297 10.32 19.73 -24.08
C ARG A 297 11.01 19.36 -22.76
N ASN A 298 10.24 19.00 -21.74
CA ASN A 298 10.76 18.72 -20.40
C ASN A 298 11.07 17.24 -20.13
N ARG A 299 10.95 16.37 -21.14
CA ARG A 299 11.12 14.90 -21.02
C ARG A 299 10.27 14.31 -19.88
N ILE A 300 9.06 14.83 -19.71
CA ILE A 300 8.12 14.30 -18.71
C ILE A 300 7.37 13.16 -19.37
N SER A 301 7.56 11.94 -18.85
CA SER A 301 6.85 10.75 -19.32
C SER A 301 5.35 10.91 -19.08
N LEU A 302 4.59 10.92 -20.15
CA LEU A 302 3.13 10.92 -20.11
C LEU A 302 2.65 9.48 -19.96
N LEU A 303 2.25 9.09 -18.76
CA LEU A 303 1.32 7.98 -18.62
C LEU A 303 -0.07 8.51 -18.96
N GLY A 304 -0.52 8.20 -20.19
CA GLY A 304 -1.91 8.36 -20.57
C GLY A 304 -2.76 7.36 -19.80
N THR A 305 -3.15 7.68 -18.57
CA THR A 305 -3.99 6.80 -17.76
C THR A 305 -5.33 7.46 -17.46
N PHE A 306 -6.36 6.97 -18.14
CA PHE A 306 -7.76 7.08 -17.78
C PHE A 306 -7.98 6.41 -16.41
N LEU A 307 -7.99 7.17 -15.32
CA LEU A 307 -8.42 6.68 -14.00
C LEU A 307 -8.80 7.83 -13.07
N CYS A 308 -9.85 8.59 -13.41
CA CYS A 308 -10.45 9.56 -12.48
C CYS A 308 -11.98 9.56 -12.42
N VAL A 309 -12.68 8.55 -12.96
CA VAL A 309 -14.17 8.53 -12.90
C VAL A 309 -14.76 7.33 -12.13
N ALA A 310 -14.01 6.26 -11.88
CA ALA A 310 -14.55 5.10 -11.15
C ALA A 310 -14.73 5.33 -9.64
N GLY A 311 -13.96 6.24 -9.02
CA GLY A 311 -14.01 6.50 -7.58
C GLY A 311 -15.22 7.32 -7.10
N MET A 312 -15.92 8.03 -8.00
CA MET A 312 -17.10 8.83 -7.64
C MET A 312 -18.44 8.14 -7.97
N ALA A 313 -18.48 7.20 -8.92
CA ALA A 313 -19.73 6.56 -9.35
C ALA A 313 -20.14 5.34 -8.50
N MET A 314 -19.21 4.68 -7.81
CA MET A 314 -19.53 3.52 -6.95
C MET A 314 -20.25 3.90 -5.64
N LYS A 315 -20.51 5.18 -5.39
CA LYS A 315 -21.32 5.63 -4.26
C LYS A 315 -22.83 5.47 -4.48
N THR A 316 -23.28 5.11 -5.69
CA THR A 316 -24.70 5.28 -6.05
C THR A 316 -25.47 4.05 -6.52
N PHE A 317 -24.87 2.98 -7.07
CA PHE A 317 -25.66 1.84 -7.55
C PHE A 317 -24.95 0.49 -7.39
N GLY A 318 -25.56 -0.40 -6.61
CA GLY A 318 -25.17 -1.81 -6.51
C GLY A 318 -25.99 -2.67 -7.46
N SER A 319 -25.34 -3.37 -8.39
CA SER A 319 -25.74 -4.70 -8.90
C SER A 319 -24.82 -5.15 -10.05
N SER A 320 -24.57 -6.45 -10.08
CA SER A 320 -23.70 -7.20 -11.00
C SER A 320 -24.50 -7.87 -12.13
N ILE A 321 -24.01 -7.85 -13.37
CA ILE A 321 -24.54 -8.64 -14.50
C ILE A 321 -23.35 -9.29 -15.25
N PRO A 322 -23.40 -10.59 -15.64
CA PRO A 322 -22.32 -11.28 -16.36
C PRO A 322 -22.56 -11.38 -17.90
N ILE A 323 -21.78 -12.25 -18.59
CA ILE A 323 -21.87 -12.80 -19.98
C ILE A 323 -20.78 -12.22 -20.97
N PRO A 324 -20.33 -12.91 -22.07
CA PRO A 324 -19.29 -13.95 -22.20
C PRO A 324 -18.20 -13.69 -23.30
N TYR A 325 -17.33 -14.69 -23.55
CA TYR A 325 -16.06 -14.74 -24.31
C TYR A 325 -16.08 -14.62 -25.87
N LEU A 326 -14.94 -14.17 -26.46
CA LEU A 326 -14.28 -14.58 -27.74
C LEU A 326 -12.89 -13.86 -27.91
N PRO A 327 -11.96 -14.25 -28.84
CA PRO A 327 -10.56 -14.53 -28.51
C PRO A 327 -9.47 -13.61 -29.15
N GLU A 328 -8.31 -13.66 -28.49
CA GLU A 328 -6.90 -13.30 -28.79
C GLU A 328 -6.52 -12.57 -30.10
N ILE A 329 -6.11 -11.30 -29.97
CA ILE A 329 -4.88 -10.73 -30.58
C ILE A 329 -4.25 -9.77 -29.55
N GLY A 330 -2.96 -9.94 -29.25
CA GLY A 330 -2.26 -9.25 -28.18
C GLY A 330 -2.09 -7.74 -28.39
N THR A 331 -2.70 -6.93 -27.53
CA THR A 331 -2.29 -5.58 -27.09
C THR A 331 -3.11 -5.25 -25.85
N ALA A 332 -2.53 -4.56 -24.86
CA ALA A 332 -3.22 -4.17 -23.62
C ALA A 332 -4.49 -3.38 -23.92
N LEU A 333 -5.65 -4.00 -23.70
CA LEU A 333 -6.97 -3.41 -23.87
C LEU A 333 -7.65 -3.38 -22.49
N VAL A 334 -7.84 -2.20 -21.93
CA VAL A 334 -8.78 -2.00 -20.81
C VAL A 334 -10.13 -1.66 -21.43
N LEU A 335 -11.05 -2.62 -21.43
CA LEU A 335 -12.45 -2.42 -21.80
C LEU A 335 -13.17 -1.67 -20.69
N ILE A 336 -13.79 -0.53 -21.02
CA ILE A 336 -14.75 0.17 -20.16
C ILE A 336 -16.14 -0.12 -20.72
N GLY A 337 -16.95 -0.86 -19.97
CA GLY A 337 -18.38 -0.97 -20.24
C GLY A 337 -19.08 0.33 -19.87
N THR A 338 -19.56 1.08 -20.86
CA THR A 338 -20.48 2.21 -20.65
C THR A 338 -21.91 1.74 -20.83
N ALA A 339 -22.68 1.76 -19.74
CA ALA A 339 -24.12 1.99 -19.81
C ALA A 339 -24.39 3.32 -19.10
N VAL A 340 -24.67 4.37 -19.87
CA VAL A 340 -25.27 5.60 -19.36
C VAL A 340 -26.44 5.93 -20.29
N SER A 341 -27.64 5.94 -19.72
CA SER A 341 -28.82 6.54 -20.31
C SER A 341 -28.69 8.06 -20.26
N GLY A 342 -28.92 8.73 -21.40
CA GLY A 342 -28.98 10.19 -21.48
C GLY A 342 -28.07 10.72 -22.58
N ALA A 343 -28.69 11.30 -23.60
CA ALA A 343 -28.06 11.74 -24.84
C ALA A 343 -26.93 12.77 -24.61
N ASP A 344 -25.71 12.39 -24.96
CA ASP A 344 -24.86 13.10 -25.92
C ASP A 344 -23.60 12.25 -26.15
N ALA A 345 -23.49 11.69 -27.35
CA ALA A 345 -22.45 10.76 -27.75
C ALA A 345 -21.08 11.47 -27.80
N ILE A 346 -20.10 10.96 -27.06
CA ILE A 346 -18.69 11.30 -27.27
C ILE A 346 -18.20 10.46 -28.45
N THR A 347 -18.31 11.02 -29.66
CA THR A 347 -17.54 10.57 -30.81
C THR A 347 -16.12 11.14 -30.72
N ASP A 348 -15.14 10.32 -31.08
CA ASP A 348 -13.71 10.64 -31.30
C ASP A 348 -12.74 10.41 -30.12
N VAL A 349 -11.89 9.40 -30.34
CA VAL A 349 -10.71 9.03 -29.56
C VAL A 349 -9.50 9.14 -30.49
N ASN A 350 -8.53 10.00 -30.14
CA ASN A 350 -7.25 10.08 -30.83
C ASN A 350 -6.17 9.41 -29.97
N THR A 351 -5.49 8.42 -30.52
CA THR A 351 -4.33 7.75 -29.93
C THR A 351 -3.06 8.28 -30.59
N TYR A 352 -2.08 8.72 -29.80
CA TYR A 352 -0.78 9.15 -30.33
C TYR A 352 0.34 8.31 -29.73
N GLN A 353 1.16 7.74 -30.60
CA GLN A 353 2.42 7.09 -30.26
C GLN A 353 3.54 8.11 -30.42
N ILE A 354 4.44 8.23 -29.45
CA ILE A 354 5.66 9.05 -29.56
C ILE A 354 6.84 8.10 -29.36
N THR A 355 7.70 8.02 -30.37
CA THR A 355 8.99 7.31 -30.39
C THR A 355 10.07 8.02 -29.61
#